data_AF-A0A7K9E816-F1
#
_entry.id   AF-A0A7K9E816-F1
#
_cell.length_a   1.000
_cell.length_b   1.000
_cell.length_c   1.000
_cell.angle_alpha   90.00
_cell.angle_beta   90.00
_cell.angle_gamma   90.00
#
_symmetry.space_group_name_H-M   'P 1'
#
loop_
_entity.id
_entity.type
_entity.pdbx_description
1 polymer ?
#
loop_
_entity_poly.entity_id
_entity_poly.type
_entity_poly.pdbx_seq_one_letter_code
_entity_poly.pdbx_strand_id
1 'polypeptide(L)'
;YFVVIHVDKASNPARREYLKSVLLEPEGHRDSLRFTVISDPPEEEEDLECEDVGFAYVSLQEIFQKQRDIIEQDIDIFNSQDGSAVIGKLKVTVEALHALRAVYEECKNH
;
A
#
# COMPACT_ATOMS: atom_id res chain seq x y z
N TYR A 1 8.03 -5.87 11.87
CA TYR A 1 6.66 -6.35 11.59
C TYR A 1 6.57 -6.68 10.10
N PHE A 2 5.92 -7.78 9.71
CA PHE A 2 5.69 -8.14 8.30
C PHE A 2 4.28 -8.70 8.14
N VAL A 3 3.67 -8.49 6.97
CA VAL A 3 2.32 -8.97 6.63
C VAL A 3 2.38 -9.64 5.27
N VAL A 4 1.75 -10.81 5.15
CA VAL A 4 1.57 -11.51 3.88
C VAL A 4 0.11 -11.38 3.45
N ILE A 5 -0.12 -10.84 2.25
CA ILE A 5 -1.45 -10.74 1.66
C ILE A 5 -1.58 -11.84 0.60
N HIS A 6 -2.37 -12.86 0.89
CA HIS A 6 -2.62 -13.94 -0.08
C HIS A 6 -3.50 -13.46 -1.23
N VAL A 7 -3.04 -13.72 -2.45
CA VAL A 7 -3.68 -13.35 -3.72
C VAL A 7 -3.65 -14.49 -4.74
N ASP A 8 -3.59 -15.74 -4.27
CA ASP A 8 -3.64 -16.91 -5.13
C ASP A 8 -4.93 -16.98 -5.94
N LYS A 9 -4.83 -17.50 -7.16
CA LYS A 9 -5.93 -17.55 -8.12
C LYS A 9 -7.12 -18.39 -7.64
N ALA A 10 -6.86 -19.45 -6.88
CA ALA A 10 -7.88 -20.42 -6.49
C ALA A 10 -8.82 -19.89 -5.40
N SER A 11 -8.27 -19.17 -4.40
CA SER A 11 -9.03 -18.78 -3.21
C SER A 11 -9.27 -17.27 -3.07
N ASN A 12 -8.57 -16.43 -3.84
CA ASN A 12 -8.63 -14.98 -3.69
C ASN A 12 -9.09 -14.22 -4.96
N PRO A 13 -10.19 -14.61 -5.63
CA PRO A 13 -10.62 -13.98 -6.88
C PRO A 13 -10.97 -12.49 -6.72
N ALA A 14 -11.61 -12.09 -5.61
CA ALA A 14 -11.97 -10.70 -5.35
C ALA A 14 -10.74 -9.80 -5.18
N ARG A 15 -9.69 -10.27 -4.48
CA ARG A 15 -8.43 -9.53 -4.33
C ARG A 15 -7.70 -9.41 -5.66
N ARG A 16 -7.71 -10.47 -6.47
CA ARG A 16 -7.12 -10.42 -7.81
C ARG A 16 -7.87 -9.45 -8.71
N GLU A 17 -9.19 -9.42 -8.65
CA GLU A 17 -10.00 -8.46 -9.41
C GLU A 17 -9.70 -7.01 -9.02
N TYR A 18 -9.55 -6.75 -7.71
CA TYR A 18 -9.08 -5.46 -7.23
C TYR A 18 -7.67 -5.12 -7.77
N LEU A 19 -6.73 -6.06 -7.77
CA LEU A 19 -5.41 -5.83 -8.36
C LEU A 19 -5.47 -5.59 -9.86
N LYS A 20 -6.41 -6.22 -10.59
CA LYS A 20 -6.62 -5.92 -12.02
C LYS A 20 -7.08 -4.49 -12.22
N SER A 21 -8.05 -3.99 -11.44
CA SER A 21 -8.49 -2.60 -11.59
C SER A 21 -7.36 -1.62 -11.29
N VAL A 22 -6.52 -1.90 -10.29
CA VAL A 22 -5.31 -1.11 -10.00
C VAL A 22 -4.34 -1.08 -11.20
N LEU A 23 -4.16 -2.21 -11.88
CA LEU A 23 -3.22 -2.30 -13.00
C LEU A 23 -3.77 -1.75 -14.32
N LEU A 24 -5.09 -1.84 -14.53
CA LEU A 24 -5.76 -1.46 -15.78
C LEU A 24 -6.29 -0.02 -15.77
N GLU A 25 -6.55 0.57 -14.59
CA GLU A 25 -7.07 1.93 -14.43
C GLU A 25 -6.09 2.82 -13.62
N PRO A 26 -4.95 3.26 -14.23
CA PRO A 26 -3.92 4.09 -13.60
C PRO A 26 -4.41 5.37 -12.92
N GLU A 27 -5.51 5.93 -13.42
CA GLU A 27 -5.98 7.27 -13.06
C GLU A 27 -6.85 7.28 -11.79
N GLY A 28 -7.19 6.10 -11.25
CA GLY A 28 -7.93 5.97 -10.01
C GLY A 28 -7.04 6.18 -8.78
N HIS A 29 -7.53 6.90 -7.76
CA HIS A 29 -6.84 7.10 -6.46
C HIS A 29 -6.71 5.81 -5.61
N ARG A 30 -6.74 4.63 -6.24
CA ARG A 30 -6.82 3.30 -5.61
C ARG A 30 -5.58 2.45 -5.85
N ASP A 31 -4.51 3.03 -6.39
CA ASP A 31 -3.31 2.30 -6.83
C ASP A 31 -2.26 2.08 -5.73
N SER A 32 -2.48 2.69 -4.56
CA SER A 32 -1.46 2.84 -3.53
C SER A 32 -1.78 2.09 -2.24
N LEU A 33 -0.79 1.35 -1.73
CA LEU A 33 -0.76 0.89 -0.35
C LEU A 33 -0.54 2.09 0.56
N ARG A 34 -1.51 2.38 1.43
CA ARG A 34 -1.42 3.44 2.44
C ARG A 34 -0.98 2.86 3.77
N PHE A 35 0.08 3.43 4.33
CA PHE A 35 0.51 3.25 5.71
C PHE A 35 0.01 4.43 6.52
N THR A 36 -0.70 4.15 7.62
CA THR A 36 -1.16 5.18 8.56
C THR A 36 -0.32 5.08 9.83
N VAL A 37 0.28 6.20 10.22
CA VAL A 37 0.91 6.35 11.54
C VAL A 37 -0.15 6.91 12.47
N ILE A 38 -0.41 6.20 13.57
CA ILE A 38 -1.38 6.61 14.58
C ILE A 38 -0.67 6.93 15.89
N SER A 39 -1.25 7.83 16.69
CA SER A 39 -0.85 8.02 18.08
C SER A 39 -1.49 6.93 18.94
N ASP A 40 -0.69 6.29 19.77
CA ASP A 40 -1.15 5.37 20.81
C ASP A 40 -1.16 6.16 22.14
N PRO A 41 -2.33 6.47 22.72
CA PRO A 41 -2.39 7.22 23.96
C PRO A 41 -1.75 6.43 25.11
N PRO A 42 -1.15 7.11 26.10
CA PRO A 42 -0.57 6.43 27.26
C PRO A 42 -1.65 5.72 28.09
N GLU A 43 -1.25 4.72 28.89
CA GLU A 43 -2.18 3.92 29.71
C GLU A 43 -3.06 4.78 30.65
N GLU A 44 -2.56 5.93 31.11
CA GLU A 44 -3.33 6.84 31.97
C GLU A 44 -4.44 7.62 31.22
N GLU A 45 -4.42 7.60 29.89
CA GLU A 45 -5.35 8.32 29.01
C GLU A 45 -6.02 7.34 28.01
N GLU A 46 -6.22 6.08 28.40
CA GLU A 46 -6.82 5.01 27.57
C GLU A 46 -8.23 5.32 27.03
N ASP A 47 -8.94 6.28 27.64
CA ASP A 47 -10.25 6.73 27.17
C ASP A 47 -10.16 7.62 25.90
N LEU A 48 -8.96 8.07 25.52
CA LEU A 48 -8.74 8.86 24.29
C LEU A 48 -8.71 7.95 23.06
N GLU A 49 -9.26 8.46 21.94
CA GLU A 49 -9.21 7.77 20.66
C GLU A 49 -7.82 7.90 20.01
N CYS A 50 -7.35 6.83 19.35
CA CYS A 50 -6.15 6.92 18.52
C CYS A 50 -6.37 7.89 17.36
N GLU A 51 -5.44 8.83 17.17
CA GLU A 51 -5.51 9.82 16.10
C GLU A 51 -4.55 9.49 14.97
N ASP A 52 -4.96 9.75 13.73
CA ASP A 52 -4.08 9.67 12.57
C ASP A 52 -3.05 10.80 12.63
N VAL A 53 -1.77 10.46 12.73
CA VAL A 53 -0.64 11.41 12.74
C VAL A 53 -0.16 11.72 11.32
N GLY A 54 -0.14 10.71 10.46
CA GLY A 54 0.30 10.89 9.09
C GLY A 54 0.13 9.67 8.19
N PHE A 55 0.28 9.91 6.90
CA PHE A 55 0.10 8.92 5.86
C PHE A 55 1.35 8.78 4.99
N ALA A 56 1.71 7.56 4.64
CA ALA A 56 2.74 7.26 3.65
C ALA A 56 2.18 6.30 2.60
N TYR A 57 2.71 6.36 1.37
CA TYR A 57 2.12 5.69 0.22
C TYR A 57 3.17 4.91 -0.57
N VAL A 58 2.77 3.74 -1.06
CA VAL A 58 3.51 2.95 -2.05
C VAL A 58 2.58 2.63 -3.20
N SER A 59 2.90 3.10 -4.41
CA SER A 59 2.12 2.76 -5.62
C SER A 59 2.46 1.35 -6.09
N LEU A 60 1.45 0.48 -6.12
CA LEU A 60 1.56 -0.85 -6.73
C LEU A 60 1.78 -0.73 -8.24
N GLN A 61 1.22 0.33 -8.84
CA GLN A 61 1.42 0.61 -10.24
C GLN A 61 2.87 0.97 -10.53
N GLU A 62 3.52 1.77 -9.68
CA GLU A 62 4.94 2.10 -9.84
C GLU A 62 5.82 0.84 -9.77
N ILE A 63 5.57 -0.07 -8.82
CA ILE A 63 6.25 -1.37 -8.74
C ILE A 63 6.11 -2.14 -10.06
N PHE A 64 4.89 -2.19 -10.60
CA PHE A 64 4.62 -2.86 -11.86
C PHE A 64 5.32 -2.18 -13.05
N GLN A 65 5.18 -0.87 -13.23
CA GLN A 65 5.77 -0.13 -14.35
C GLN A 65 7.31 -0.17 -14.32
N LYS A 66 7.92 -0.02 -13.14
CA LYS A 66 9.37 -0.08 -12.96
C LYS A 66 9.91 -1.52 -12.97
N GLN A 67 9.03 -2.51 -12.98
CA GLN A 67 9.36 -3.94 -12.98
C GLN A 67 10.32 -4.32 -11.84
N ARG A 68 10.10 -3.72 -10.66
CA ARG A 68 11.00 -3.87 -9.51
C ARG A 68 10.23 -3.71 -8.19
N ASP A 69 10.47 -4.63 -7.26
CA ASP A 69 10.00 -4.53 -5.88
C ASP A 69 10.67 -3.38 -5.12
N ILE A 70 10.07 -2.97 -3.99
CA ILE A 70 10.65 -1.98 -3.09
C ILE A 70 11.36 -2.72 -1.97
N ILE A 71 12.66 -2.46 -1.78
CA ILE A 71 13.49 -3.13 -0.77
C ILE A 71 14.13 -2.08 0.12
N GLU A 72 13.82 -2.10 1.41
CA GLU A 72 14.37 -1.22 2.45
C GLU A 72 14.42 0.28 2.07
N GLN A 73 13.38 0.76 1.40
CA GLN A 73 13.30 2.13 0.92
C GLN A 73 12.63 3.04 1.96
N ASP A 74 13.20 4.21 2.20
CA ASP A 74 12.54 5.26 2.97
C ASP A 74 11.50 5.97 2.11
N ILE A 75 10.26 6.04 2.60
CA ILE A 75 9.15 6.81 2.02
C ILE A 75 8.74 7.94 2.98
N ASP A 76 8.28 9.05 2.42
CA ASP A 76 7.88 10.21 3.21
C ASP A 76 6.53 9.97 3.89
N ILE A 77 6.42 10.41 5.14
CA ILE A 77 5.18 10.47 5.91
C ILE A 77 4.66 11.91 5.80
N PHE A 78 3.46 12.07 5.25
CA PHE A 78 2.77 13.35 5.13
C PHE A 78 1.86 13.59 6.33
N ASN A 79 1.77 14.83 6.78
CA ASN A 79 0.88 15.24 7.87
C ASN A 79 -0.58 14.89 7.54
N SER A 80 -1.30 14.28 8.50
CA SER A 80 -2.70 13.88 8.30
C SER A 80 -3.67 15.05 8.15
N GLN A 81 -3.36 16.22 8.72
CA GLN A 81 -4.24 17.40 8.75
C GLN A 81 -4.26 18.17 7.42
N ASP A 82 -3.09 18.36 6.81
CA ASP A 82 -2.94 19.17 5.58
C ASP A 82 -2.42 18.38 4.37
N GLY A 83 -1.92 17.15 4.57
CA GLY A 83 -1.41 16.28 3.51
C GLY A 83 -0.19 16.81 2.76
N SER A 84 0.40 17.92 3.20
CA SER A 84 1.36 18.70 2.42
C SER A 84 2.76 18.72 3.03
N ALA A 85 2.87 18.72 4.35
CA ALA A 85 4.15 18.72 5.04
C ALA A 85 4.67 17.29 5.26
N VAL A 86 5.94 17.05 4.91
CA VAL A 86 6.64 15.82 5.28
C VAL A 86 7.05 15.92 6.75
N ILE A 87 6.50 15.04 7.59
CA ILE A 87 6.69 15.02 9.05
C ILE A 87 7.63 13.89 9.51
N GLY A 88 8.03 13.00 8.61
CA GLY A 88 8.92 11.90 8.93
C GLY A 88 9.17 10.98 7.75
N LYS A 89 9.86 9.86 8.02
CA LYS A 89 10.11 8.80 7.04
C LYS A 89 9.78 7.43 7.61
N LEU A 90 9.25 6.56 6.75
CA LEU A 90 8.99 5.17 7.04
C LEU A 90 9.87 4.30 6.14
N LYS A 91 10.65 3.39 6.71
CA LYS A 91 11.42 2.41 5.92
C LYS A 91 10.55 1.19 5.63
N VAL A 92 10.37 0.85 4.36
CA VAL A 92 9.49 -0.25 3.92
C VAL A 92 10.16 -1.20 2.94
N THR A 93 9.70 -2.45 2.96
CA THR A 93 9.93 -3.46 1.92
C THR A 93 8.57 -3.93 1.43
N VAL A 94 8.33 -3.88 0.12
CA VAL A 94 7.10 -4.33 -0.53
C VAL A 94 7.46 -5.22 -1.71
N GLU A 95 7.17 -6.51 -1.56
CA GLU A 95 7.36 -7.54 -2.58
C GLU A 95 5.99 -7.88 -3.20
N ALA A 96 5.76 -7.38 -4.42
CA ALA A 96 4.47 -7.51 -5.10
C ALA A 96 4.59 -7.79 -6.60
N LEU A 97 5.73 -7.52 -7.22
CA LEU A 97 5.92 -7.57 -8.67
C LEU A 97 5.49 -8.90 -9.29
N HIS A 98 5.89 -10.02 -8.66
CA HIS A 98 5.54 -11.34 -9.16
C HIS A 98 4.03 -11.57 -9.18
N ALA A 99 3.33 -11.17 -8.11
CA ALA A 99 1.88 -11.28 -8.03
C ALA A 99 1.18 -10.36 -9.04
N LEU A 100 1.64 -9.12 -9.18
CA LEU A 100 1.09 -8.14 -10.13
C LEU A 100 1.23 -8.62 -11.58
N ARG A 101 2.39 -9.17 -11.96
CA ARG A 101 2.59 -9.80 -13.29
C ARG A 101 1.62 -10.95 -13.51
N ALA A 102 1.48 -11.85 -12.54
CA ALA A 102 0.58 -12.99 -12.65
C ALA A 102 -0.88 -12.54 -12.81
N VAL A 103 -1.31 -11.47 -12.13
CA VAL A 103 -2.65 -10.90 -12.29
C VAL A 103 -2.83 -10.27 -13.68
N TYR A 104 -1.86 -9.49 -14.14
CA TYR A 104 -1.93 -8.82 -15.45
C TYR A 104 -2.00 -9.80 -16.62
N GLU A 105 -1.24 -10.90 -16.56
CA GLU A 105 -1.29 -11.93 -17.62
C GLU A 105 -2.66 -12.63 -17.70
N GLU A 106 -3.46 -12.65 -16.63
CA GLU A 106 -4.85 -13.15 -16.71
C GLU A 106 -5.74 -12.25 -17.57
N CYS A 107 -5.44 -10.95 -17.64
CA CYS A 107 -6.18 -9.99 -18.47
C CYS A 107 -5.83 -10.12 -19.96
N LYS A 108 -4.62 -10.57 -20.31
CA LYS A 108 -4.21 -10.78 -21.70
C LYS A 108 -4.74 -12.08 -22.32
N ASN A 109 -5.08 -13.05 -21.49
CA ASN A 109 -5.53 -14.38 -21.90
C ASN A 109 -7.06 -14.49 -22.02
N HIS A 110 -7.77 -13.37 -22.01
CA HIS A 110 -9.20 -13.24 -22.32
C HIS A 110 -9.37 -12.33 -23.54
#